data_AF-A0A2J8JKI7-F1
#
_entry.id   AF-A0A2J8JKI7-F1
#
_cell.length_a   1.000
_cell.length_b   1.000
_cell.length_c   1.000
_cell.angle_alpha   90.00
_cell.angle_beta   90.00
_cell.angle_gamma   90.00
#
_symmetry.space_group_name_H-M   'P 1'
#
loop_
_entity.id
_entity.type
_entity.pdbx_description
1 polymer ?
#
loop_
_entity_poly.entity_id
_entity_poly.type
_entity_poly.pdbx_seq_one_letter_code
_entity_poly.pdbx_strand_id
1 'polypeptide(L)'
;PLEESASRAPSTWEESGLRYDKAYPGDRRLSSVMTIVKSRPFREKQGKILLEGRRLISDALKAGAVPKMFFFSRLEYLKELPVDKLKGVSLIKVKFEDIKDWSDLVTPQGIMGIFAKPDHVKMTYPKTQLQHSLPLLLICDNLRDPGNLGTILRSAAGAGCSKVLLTKGKSIKGQA
;
A
#
# COMPACT_ATOMS: atom_id res chain seq x y z
N PRO A 1 50.00 -7.94 -7.58
CA PRO A 1 48.65 -7.62 -8.11
C PRO A 1 47.68 -8.73 -7.72
N LEU A 2 47.05 -8.57 -6.56
CA LEU A 2 46.04 -9.47 -6.02
C LEU A 2 44.68 -8.96 -6.51
N GLU A 3 44.04 -9.65 -7.45
CA GLU A 3 42.63 -9.43 -7.76
C GLU A 3 41.79 -10.33 -6.85
N GLU A 4 41.13 -9.70 -5.88
CA GLU A 4 40.10 -10.31 -5.04
C GLU A 4 38.97 -10.86 -5.92
N SER A 5 38.79 -12.18 -5.89
CA SER A 5 37.55 -12.79 -6.35
C SER A 5 36.42 -12.36 -5.40
N ALA A 6 35.65 -11.36 -5.80
CA ALA A 6 34.43 -10.98 -5.11
C ALA A 6 33.46 -12.19 -5.14
N SER A 7 33.43 -12.93 -4.04
CA SER A 7 32.45 -13.97 -3.76
C SER A 7 31.06 -13.36 -3.89
N ARG A 8 30.34 -13.68 -4.98
CA ARG A 8 28.91 -13.42 -5.09
C ARG A 8 28.22 -14.31 -4.06
N ALA A 9 27.93 -13.76 -2.88
CA ALA A 9 26.97 -14.36 -1.98
C ALA A 9 25.66 -14.63 -2.77
N PRO A 10 25.08 -15.83 -2.66
CA PRO A 10 23.82 -16.15 -3.33
C PRO A 10 22.77 -15.13 -2.90
N SER A 11 22.10 -14.51 -3.87
CA SER A 11 21.08 -13.53 -3.56
C SER A 11 19.90 -14.28 -2.92
N THR A 12 19.58 -13.96 -1.67
CA THR A 12 18.49 -14.52 -0.84
C THR A 12 17.11 -14.57 -1.53
N TRP A 13 16.96 -13.93 -2.69
CA TRP A 13 15.78 -13.93 -3.54
C TRP A 13 15.59 -15.21 -4.37
N GLU A 14 16.67 -15.83 -4.85
CA GLU A 14 16.57 -17.09 -5.62
C GLU A 14 16.13 -18.25 -4.72
N GLU A 15 16.55 -18.22 -3.45
CA GLU A 15 16.16 -19.19 -2.42
C GLU A 15 14.72 -19.01 -1.92
N SER A 16 14.12 -17.83 -2.09
CA SER A 16 12.76 -17.56 -1.59
C SER A 16 11.65 -18.10 -2.48
N GLY A 17 11.98 -18.62 -3.68
CA GLY A 17 11.05 -19.31 -4.58
C GLY A 17 9.94 -18.42 -5.15
N LEU A 18 10.05 -17.10 -5.03
CA LEU A 18 9.04 -16.15 -5.50
C LEU A 18 9.08 -16.04 -7.02
N ARG A 19 7.93 -16.29 -7.65
CA ARG A 19 7.72 -16.14 -9.09
C ARG A 19 6.98 -14.86 -9.37
N TYR A 20 7.31 -14.23 -10.49
CA TYR A 20 6.60 -13.06 -11.00
C TYR A 20 6.34 -13.22 -12.49
N ASP A 21 5.22 -12.65 -12.93
CA ASP A 21 4.86 -12.57 -14.34
C ASP A 21 5.38 -11.26 -14.93
N LYS A 22 5.81 -11.27 -16.19
CA LYS A 22 6.14 -10.04 -16.92
C LYS A 22 4.94 -9.63 -17.76
N ALA A 23 4.47 -8.41 -17.55
CA ALA A 23 3.44 -7.83 -18.39
C ALA A 23 3.99 -7.55 -19.80
N TYR A 24 3.18 -7.80 -20.82
CA TYR A 24 3.48 -7.38 -22.18
C TYR A 24 3.22 -5.87 -22.33
N PRO A 25 4.04 -5.16 -23.13
CA PRO A 25 3.80 -3.74 -23.39
C PRO A 25 2.40 -3.50 -23.95
N GLY A 26 1.62 -2.61 -23.33
CA GLY A 26 0.28 -2.27 -23.78
C GLY A 26 -0.82 -3.28 -23.41
N ASP A 27 -0.60 -4.14 -22.42
CA ASP A 27 -1.63 -5.05 -21.91
C ASP A 27 -2.82 -4.26 -21.32
N ARG A 28 -3.86 -4.08 -22.14
CA ARG A 28 -5.07 -3.34 -21.78
C ARG A 28 -5.78 -3.92 -20.56
N ARG A 29 -5.58 -5.22 -20.25
CA ARG A 29 -6.21 -5.85 -19.09
C ARG A 29 -5.71 -5.21 -17.79
N LEU A 30 -4.42 -4.90 -17.70
CA LEU A 30 -3.84 -4.28 -16.51
C LEU A 30 -4.35 -2.86 -16.32
N SER A 31 -4.41 -2.06 -17.39
CA SER A 31 -4.99 -0.72 -17.33
C SER A 31 -6.47 -0.75 -16.92
N SER A 32 -7.27 -1.68 -17.46
CA SER A 32 -8.67 -1.84 -17.03
C SER A 32 -8.80 -2.24 -15.56
N VAL A 33 -7.97 -3.18 -15.07
CA VAL A 33 -7.93 -3.55 -13.65
C VAL A 33 -7.61 -2.32 -12.80
N MET A 34 -6.63 -1.52 -13.21
CA MET A 34 -6.24 -0.33 -12.46
C MET A 34 -7.35 0.72 -12.39
N THR A 35 -8.02 1.02 -13.51
CA THR A 35 -9.17 1.93 -13.55
C THR A 35 -10.28 1.44 -12.62
N ILE A 36 -10.58 0.14 -12.65
CA ILE A 36 -11.63 -0.46 -11.83
C ILE A 36 -11.27 -0.37 -10.33
N VAL A 37 -10.05 -0.74 -9.96
CA VAL A 37 -9.57 -0.77 -8.57
C VAL A 37 -9.53 0.63 -7.94
N LYS A 38 -9.22 1.66 -8.73
CA LYS A 38 -9.28 3.05 -8.28
C LYS A 38 -10.69 3.56 -8.00
N SER A 39 -11.71 2.96 -8.62
CA SER A 39 -13.08 3.45 -8.48
C SER A 39 -13.63 3.22 -7.06
N ARG A 40 -14.31 4.24 -6.51
CA ARG A 40 -14.95 4.15 -5.19
C ARG A 40 -15.95 2.99 -5.07
N PRO A 41 -16.84 2.74 -6.06
CA PRO A 41 -17.80 1.63 -5.98
C PRO A 41 -17.11 0.27 -5.88
N PHE A 42 -15.97 0.09 -6.57
CA PHE A 42 -15.20 -1.14 -6.48
C PHE A 42 -14.54 -1.30 -5.11
N ARG A 43 -13.90 -0.24 -4.59
CA ARG A 43 -13.29 -0.28 -3.24
C ARG A 43 -14.30 -0.59 -2.14
N GLU A 44 -15.53 -0.11 -2.28
CA GLU A 44 -16.62 -0.38 -1.34
C GLU A 44 -17.24 -1.78 -1.52
N LYS A 45 -17.56 -2.20 -2.75
CA LYS A 45 -18.23 -3.49 -3.02
C LYS A 45 -17.31 -4.70 -2.95
N GLN A 46 -16.07 -4.57 -3.42
CA GLN A 46 -15.13 -5.68 -3.56
C GLN A 46 -14.19 -5.80 -2.36
N GLY A 47 -14.26 -4.86 -1.41
CA GLY A 47 -13.44 -4.88 -0.20
C GLY A 47 -11.95 -4.91 -0.53
N LYS A 48 -11.52 -4.08 -1.49
CA LYS A 48 -10.11 -3.97 -1.91
C LYS A 48 -9.66 -2.52 -1.84
N ILE A 49 -8.38 -2.32 -1.55
CA ILE A 49 -7.73 -1.01 -1.56
C ILE A 49 -6.44 -1.08 -2.37
N LEU A 50 -6.06 0.05 -2.94
CA LEU A 50 -4.80 0.24 -3.65
C LEU A 50 -3.88 1.07 -2.78
N LEU A 51 -2.66 0.60 -2.58
CA LEU A 51 -1.58 1.32 -1.91
C LEU A 51 -0.44 1.54 -2.90
N GLU A 52 0.14 2.73 -2.89
CA GLU A 52 1.29 3.09 -3.72
C GLU A 52 2.48 3.49 -2.84
N GLY A 53 3.68 3.06 -3.24
CA GLY A 53 4.93 3.42 -2.58
C GLY A 53 5.42 2.42 -1.54
N ARG A 54 6.74 2.29 -1.47
CA ARG A 54 7.44 1.23 -0.71
C ARG A 54 7.16 1.29 0.78
N ARG A 55 7.23 2.50 1.37
CA ARG A 55 7.01 2.71 2.80
C ARG A 55 5.59 2.36 3.22
N LEU A 56 4.59 2.89 2.51
CA LEU A 56 3.19 2.63 2.80
C LEU A 56 2.84 1.13 2.68
N ILE A 57 3.34 0.48 1.64
CA ILE A 57 3.18 -0.96 1.42
C ILE A 57 3.85 -1.76 2.55
N SER A 58 5.09 -1.43 2.91
CA SER A 58 5.83 -2.09 4.00
C SER A 58 5.11 -1.96 5.34
N ASP A 59 4.64 -0.75 5.67
CA ASP A 59 3.90 -0.48 6.91
C ASP A 59 2.56 -1.24 6.93
N ALA A 60 1.86 -1.30 5.80
CA ALA A 60 0.62 -2.08 5.69
C ALA A 60 0.86 -3.58 5.89
N LEU A 61 1.91 -4.15 5.30
CA LEU A 61 2.27 -5.55 5.47
C LEU A 61 2.64 -5.87 6.93
N LYS A 62 3.39 -4.98 7.59
CA LYS A 62 3.73 -5.10 9.02
C LYS A 62 2.49 -5.02 9.92
N ALA A 63 1.52 -4.20 9.55
CA ALA A 63 0.26 -4.06 10.29
C ALA A 63 -0.72 -5.25 10.06
N GLY A 64 -0.34 -6.22 9.23
CA GLY A 64 -1.15 -7.41 8.93
C GLY A 64 -2.13 -7.25 7.78
N ALA A 65 -2.00 -6.20 6.96
CA ALA A 65 -2.81 -6.07 5.75
C ALA A 65 -2.54 -7.25 4.80
N VAL A 66 -3.61 -7.74 4.16
CA VAL A 66 -3.54 -8.94 3.29
C VAL A 66 -3.30 -8.51 1.84
N PRO A 67 -2.09 -8.67 1.29
CA PRO A 67 -1.82 -8.38 -0.11
C PRO A 67 -2.53 -9.38 -1.02
N LYS A 68 -2.94 -8.93 -2.20
CA LYS A 68 -3.55 -9.75 -3.26
C LYS A 68 -2.72 -9.72 -4.53
N MET A 69 -2.18 -8.56 -4.88
CA MET A 69 -1.40 -8.39 -6.09
C MET A 69 -0.42 -7.23 -5.94
N PHE A 70 0.77 -7.34 -6.53
CA PHE A 70 1.73 -6.25 -6.65
C PHE A 70 2.09 -5.99 -8.11
N PHE A 71 2.21 -4.72 -8.45
CA PHE A 71 2.78 -4.23 -9.70
C PHE A 71 4.08 -3.51 -9.37
N PHE A 72 5.17 -3.85 -10.05
CA PHE A 72 6.48 -3.25 -9.78
C PHE A 72 7.28 -3.09 -11.07
N SER A 73 8.06 -2.02 -11.18
CA SER A 73 8.92 -1.81 -12.35
C SER A 73 10.32 -2.39 -12.18
N ARG A 74 10.82 -2.41 -10.94
CA ARG A 74 12.16 -2.92 -10.58
C ARG A 74 12.08 -3.95 -9.47
N LEU A 75 12.89 -5.00 -9.56
CA LEU A 75 12.84 -6.12 -8.63
C LEU A 75 13.30 -5.71 -7.22
N GLU A 76 14.22 -4.75 -7.15
CA GLU A 76 14.71 -4.15 -5.91
C GLU A 76 13.57 -3.66 -4.99
N TYR A 77 12.47 -3.15 -5.56
CA TYR A 77 11.34 -2.68 -4.77
C TYR A 77 10.60 -3.78 -4.02
N LEU A 78 10.62 -5.01 -4.52
CA LEU A 78 10.07 -6.17 -3.82
C LEU A 78 11.02 -6.70 -2.75
N LYS A 79 12.34 -6.61 -2.99
CA LYS A 79 13.35 -7.10 -2.03
C LYS A 79 13.36 -6.33 -0.72
N GLU A 80 12.89 -5.09 -0.74
CA GLU A 80 12.74 -4.25 0.47
C GLU A 80 11.45 -4.58 1.27
N LEU A 81 10.57 -5.43 0.74
CA LEU A 81 9.35 -5.85 1.42
C LEU A 81 9.57 -7.16 2.20
N PRO A 82 8.78 -7.42 3.26
CA PRO A 82 8.81 -8.69 3.97
C PRO A 82 8.48 -9.87 3.05
N VAL A 83 9.50 -10.65 2.69
CA VAL A 83 9.43 -11.75 1.70
C VAL A 83 8.41 -12.82 2.10
N ASP A 84 8.26 -13.09 3.40
CA ASP A 84 7.28 -14.03 3.95
C ASP A 84 5.83 -13.65 3.59
N LYS A 85 5.54 -12.36 3.48
CA LYS A 85 4.21 -11.83 3.13
C LYS A 85 3.93 -11.82 1.63
N LEU A 86 4.95 -12.03 0.79
CA LEU A 86 4.80 -12.07 -0.66
C LEU A 86 4.48 -13.47 -1.19
N LYS A 87 4.62 -14.51 -0.36
CA LYS A 87 4.31 -15.89 -0.75
C LYS A 87 2.82 -16.03 -1.09
N GLY A 88 2.53 -16.56 -2.28
CA GLY A 88 1.17 -16.73 -2.78
C GLY A 88 0.49 -15.45 -3.29
N VAL A 89 1.23 -14.34 -3.36
CA VAL A 89 0.74 -13.07 -3.94
C VAL A 89 1.05 -13.03 -5.43
N SER A 90 0.12 -12.51 -6.23
CA SER A 90 0.37 -12.27 -7.66
C SER A 90 1.37 -11.13 -7.83
N LEU A 91 2.58 -11.43 -8.30
CA LEU A 91 3.63 -10.43 -8.54
C LEU A 91 3.74 -10.18 -10.05
N ILE A 92 3.51 -8.94 -10.49
CA ILE A 92 3.51 -8.58 -11.91
C ILE A 92 4.54 -7.49 -12.14
N LYS A 93 5.57 -7.81 -12.93
CA LYS A 93 6.55 -6.84 -13.41
C LYS A 93 5.98 -6.07 -14.59
N VAL A 94 5.90 -4.75 -14.45
CA VAL A 94 5.37 -3.82 -15.47
C VAL A 94 6.43 -2.81 -15.84
N LYS A 95 6.22 -2.00 -16.89
CA LYS A 95 7.14 -0.89 -17.16
C LYS A 95 6.90 0.25 -16.17
N PHE A 96 7.90 1.11 -15.99
CA PHE A 96 7.73 2.28 -15.13
C PHE A 96 6.70 3.25 -15.71
N GLU A 97 6.63 3.33 -17.04
CA GLU A 97 5.66 4.16 -17.77
C GLU A 97 4.23 3.74 -17.45
N ASP A 98 3.94 2.42 -17.42
CA ASP A 98 2.61 1.92 -17.04
C ASP A 98 2.24 2.36 -15.62
N ILE A 99 3.17 2.26 -14.67
CA ILE A 99 2.97 2.72 -13.28
C ILE A 99 2.75 4.23 -13.23
N LYS A 100 3.47 5.00 -14.05
CA LYS A 100 3.33 6.45 -14.12
C LYS A 100 1.94 6.84 -14.61
N ASP A 101 1.41 6.17 -15.64
CA ASP A 101 0.06 6.39 -16.16
C ASP A 101 -1.03 6.00 -15.13
N TRP A 102 -0.71 5.02 -14.30
CA TRP A 102 -1.58 4.54 -13.24
C TRP A 102 -1.46 5.31 -11.92
N SER A 103 -0.46 6.15 -11.73
CA SER A 103 -0.20 6.83 -10.45
C SER A 103 -1.03 8.10 -10.34
N ASP A 104 -1.56 8.38 -9.15
CA ASP A 104 -2.16 9.70 -8.84
C ASP A 104 -1.13 10.64 -8.18
N LEU A 105 0.10 10.16 -7.93
CA LEU A 105 1.21 10.92 -7.35
C LEU A 105 1.99 11.67 -8.42
N VAL A 106 2.49 12.86 -8.03
CA VAL A 106 3.43 13.66 -8.84
C VAL A 106 4.74 12.89 -9.08
N THR A 107 5.19 12.11 -8.09
CA THR A 107 6.41 11.30 -8.14
C THR A 107 6.10 9.82 -7.87
N PRO A 108 5.72 9.05 -8.92
CA PRO A 108 5.46 7.62 -8.79
C PRO A 108 6.69 6.86 -8.29
N GLN A 109 6.52 5.96 -7.31
CA GLN A 109 7.64 5.24 -6.71
C GLN A 109 8.00 3.92 -7.43
N GLY A 110 7.27 3.55 -8.48
CA GLY A 110 7.57 2.34 -9.24
C GLY A 110 7.03 1.04 -8.64
N ILE A 111 6.18 1.12 -7.61
CA ILE A 111 5.50 -0.04 -7.01
C ILE A 111 4.09 0.33 -6.52
N MET A 112 3.14 -0.56 -6.80
CA MET A 112 1.76 -0.49 -6.30
C MET A 112 1.30 -1.85 -5.81
N GLY A 113 0.44 -1.87 -4.80
CA GLY A 113 -0.13 -3.10 -4.24
C GLY A 113 -1.64 -3.01 -4.07
N ILE A 114 -2.33 -4.07 -4.44
CA ILE A 114 -3.75 -4.28 -4.15
C ILE A 114 -3.85 -5.14 -2.89
N PHE A 115 -4.58 -4.63 -1.91
CA PHE A 115 -4.81 -5.29 -0.62
C PHE A 115 -6.29 -5.54 -0.42
N ALA A 116 -6.62 -6.53 0.41
CA ALA A 116 -7.96 -6.57 1.01
C ALA A 116 -8.15 -5.32 1.87
N LYS A 117 -9.36 -4.77 1.87
CA LYS A 117 -9.73 -3.67 2.76
C LYS A 117 -9.51 -4.16 4.20
N PRO A 118 -8.75 -3.41 5.01
CA PRO A 118 -8.39 -3.85 6.35
C PRO A 118 -9.65 -4.01 7.20
N ASP A 119 -9.74 -5.16 7.85
CA ASP A 119 -10.70 -5.39 8.93
C ASP A 119 -10.02 -4.99 10.23
N HIS A 120 -10.48 -3.89 10.84
CA HIS A 120 -9.94 -3.33 12.08
C HIS A 120 -9.79 -4.35 13.22
N VAL A 121 -10.58 -5.43 13.23
CA VAL A 121 -10.51 -6.49 14.24
C VAL A 121 -9.28 -7.40 14.03
N LYS A 122 -8.80 -7.53 12.79
CA LYS A 122 -7.69 -8.41 12.40
C LYS A 122 -6.36 -7.68 12.23
N MET A 123 -6.36 -6.36 12.35
CA MET A 123 -5.14 -5.55 12.24
C MET A 123 -4.32 -5.64 13.52
N THR A 124 -3.01 -5.78 13.37
CA THR A 124 -2.07 -5.75 14.49
C THR A 124 -1.34 -4.42 14.50
N TYR A 125 -1.41 -3.70 15.62
CA TYR A 125 -0.74 -2.42 15.78
C TYR A 125 0.53 -2.61 16.64
N PRO A 126 1.65 -1.94 16.32
CA PRO A 126 2.87 -2.06 17.12
C PRO A 126 2.62 -1.64 18.58
N LYS A 127 2.94 -2.53 19.53
CA LYS A 127 2.76 -2.26 20.97
C LYS A 127 3.55 -1.03 21.45
N THR A 128 4.69 -0.74 20.82
CA THR A 128 5.53 0.43 21.12
C THR A 128 4.80 1.76 20.85
N GLN A 129 3.86 1.79 19.91
CA GLN A 129 3.08 2.99 19.60
C GLN A 129 2.06 3.33 20.70
N LEU A 130 1.65 2.32 21.50
CA LEU A 130 0.75 2.50 22.64
C LEU A 130 1.49 2.92 23.93
N GLN A 131 2.80 2.64 24.04
CA GLN A 131 3.59 3.02 25.21
C GLN A 131 3.90 4.52 25.27
N HIS A 132 3.90 5.19 24.13
CA HIS A 132 4.10 6.65 24.01
C HIS A 132 2.82 7.40 23.61
N SER A 133 1.65 6.75 23.65
CA SER A 133 0.40 7.43 23.33
C SER A 133 -0.04 8.31 24.49
N LEU A 134 -0.31 9.58 24.23
CA LEU A 134 -1.05 10.45 25.12
C LEU A 134 -2.52 9.96 25.16
N PRO A 135 -3.22 10.10 26.31
CA PRO A 135 -4.66 9.81 26.41
C PRO A 135 -5.51 10.87 25.68
N LEU A 136 -5.05 11.34 24.52
CA LEU A 136 -5.71 12.28 23.64
C LEU A 136 -6.64 11.50 22.71
N LEU A 137 -7.90 11.94 22.66
CA LEU A 137 -8.94 11.46 21.75
C LEU A 137 -9.28 12.59 20.77
N LEU A 138 -9.14 12.33 19.48
CA LEU A 138 -9.53 13.28 18.43
C LEU A 138 -10.86 12.87 17.82
N ILE A 139 -11.86 13.75 17.85
CA ILE A 139 -13.15 13.54 17.20
C ILE A 139 -13.25 14.47 16.00
N CYS A 140 -13.33 13.88 14.81
CA CYS A 140 -13.51 14.59 13.55
C CYS A 140 -14.99 14.59 13.18
N ASP A 141 -15.67 15.71 13.40
CA ASP A 141 -17.07 15.87 13.03
C ASP A 141 -17.25 16.52 11.66
N ASN A 142 -18.13 15.96 10.83
CA ASN A 142 -18.52 16.46 9.51
C ASN A 142 -17.35 16.76 8.55
N LEU A 143 -16.34 15.87 8.51
CA LEU A 143 -15.18 16.03 7.64
C LEU A 143 -15.56 15.78 6.17
N ARG A 144 -15.60 16.85 5.35
CA ARG A 144 -16.07 16.78 3.95
C ARG A 144 -14.98 16.40 2.95
N ASP A 145 -13.73 16.78 3.22
CA ASP A 145 -12.62 16.61 2.29
C ASP A 145 -11.67 15.47 2.72
N PRO A 146 -11.53 14.39 1.92
CA PRO A 146 -10.64 13.28 2.25
C PRO A 146 -9.15 13.69 2.29
N GLY A 147 -8.77 14.76 1.57
CA GLY A 147 -7.41 15.31 1.61
C GLY A 147 -7.01 15.84 2.99
N ASN A 148 -7.96 16.47 3.70
CA ASN A 148 -7.73 16.98 5.05
C ASN A 148 -7.60 15.85 6.07
N LEU A 149 -8.35 14.77 5.89
CA LEU A 149 -8.32 13.62 6.81
C LEU A 149 -6.93 12.99 6.90
N GLY A 150 -6.24 12.81 5.77
CA GLY A 150 -4.91 12.21 5.75
C GLY A 150 -3.87 13.04 6.51
N THR A 151 -3.95 14.37 6.42
CA THR A 151 -3.07 15.26 7.19
C THR A 151 -3.42 15.23 8.67
N ILE A 152 -4.70 15.26 9.02
CA ILE A 152 -5.15 15.17 10.41
C ILE A 152 -4.68 13.86 11.05
N LEU A 153 -4.85 12.72 10.36
CA LEU A 153 -4.41 11.43 10.88
C LEU A 153 -2.90 11.36 11.08
N ARG A 154 -2.10 11.97 10.16
CA ARG A 154 -0.65 12.05 10.32
C ARG A 154 -0.25 12.93 11.51
N SER A 155 -0.88 14.08 11.69
CA SER A 155 -0.65 14.95 12.84
C SER A 155 -1.05 14.27 14.16
N ALA A 156 -2.20 13.59 14.18
CA ALA A 156 -2.66 12.83 15.34
C ALA A 156 -1.68 11.69 15.70
N ALA A 157 -1.19 10.95 14.70
CA ALA A 157 -0.19 9.91 14.89
C ALA A 157 1.14 10.48 15.42
N GLY A 158 1.59 11.63 14.90
CA GLY A 158 2.82 12.30 15.36
C GLY A 158 2.71 12.90 16.77
N ALA A 159 1.53 13.39 17.14
CA ALA A 159 1.24 13.89 18.48
C ALA A 159 1.03 12.78 19.53
N GLY A 160 1.04 11.51 19.12
CA GLY A 160 0.78 10.38 20.02
C GLY A 160 -0.69 10.25 20.43
N CYS A 161 -1.64 10.68 19.59
CA CYS A 161 -3.06 10.53 19.86
C CYS A 161 -3.46 9.06 19.93
N SER A 162 -4.08 8.64 21.04
CA SER A 162 -4.47 7.24 21.28
C SER A 162 -5.57 6.76 20.35
N LYS A 163 -6.53 7.63 19.98
CA LYS A 163 -7.71 7.28 19.20
C LYS A 163 -8.19 8.46 18.36
N VAL A 164 -8.60 8.17 17.12
CA VAL A 164 -9.30 9.11 16.26
C VAL A 164 -10.67 8.53 15.92
N LEU A 165 -11.74 9.29 16.19
CA LEU A 165 -13.11 8.93 15.88
C LEU A 165 -13.64 9.83 14.77
N LEU A 166 -14.24 9.23 13.75
CA LEU A 166 -14.91 9.94 12.67
C LEU A 166 -16.41 9.81 12.87
N THR A 167 -17.12 10.95 12.95
CA THR A 167 -18.58 10.91 12.91
C THR A 167 -19.05 10.55 11.49
N LYS A 168 -20.21 9.93 11.38
CA LYS A 168 -20.79 9.57 10.09
C LYS A 168 -21.26 10.85 9.39
N GLY A 169 -20.39 11.46 8.58
CA GLY A 169 -20.73 12.63 7.79
C GLY A 169 -21.87 12.33 6.81
N LYS A 170 -22.93 13.15 6.83
CA LYS A 170 -23.92 13.16 5.75
C LYS A 170 -23.25 13.80 4.53
N SER A 171 -22.82 13.01 3.56
CA SER A 171 -22.58 13.54 2.21
C SER A 171 -23.95 13.98 1.70
N ILE A 172 -24.19 15.29 1.66
CA ILE A 172 -25.37 15.86 1.00
C ILE A 172 -25.21 15.45 -0.46
N LYS A 173 -25.95 14.42 -0.88
CA LYS A 173 -26.17 14.16 -2.30
C LYS A 173 -26.77 15.45 -2.84
N GLY A 174 -26.03 16.13 -3.72
CA GLY A 174 -26.59 17.24 -4.48
C GLY A 174 -27.89 16.74 -5.11
N GLN A 175 -28.98 17.43 -4.78
CA GLN A 175 -30.16 17.41 -5.61
C GLN A 175 -29.76 17.99 -6.96
N ALA A 176 -29.90 17.17 -7.99
CA ALA A 176 -30.24 17.59 -9.33
C ALA A 176 -31.45 16.74 -9.73
#